data_AF-A0A2A5DYD3-F1
#
_entry.id   AF-A0A2A5DYD3-F1
#
_cell.length_a   1.000
_cell.length_b   1.000
_cell.length_c   1.000
_cell.angle_alpha   90.00
_cell.angle_beta   90.00
_cell.angle_gamma   90.00
#
_symmetry.space_group_name_H-M   'P 1'
#
loop_
_entity.id
_entity.type
_entity.pdbx_description
1 polymer ?
#
loop_
_entity_poly.entity_id
_entity_poly.type
_entity_poly.pdbx_seq_one_letter_code
_entity_poly.pdbx_strand_id
1 'polypeptide(L)'
;MTVLVSEYEGKRLNSTNDVTVRSDGLILFTDPKPLRGAEELPLDFGGVYSFEPETRTLKLLSSSLKFPNGIGLSPDERTLYVSSTTGGNIMAFDLLEDGTVENERVFCDVRIPDGMAVDTEGNIWSSSSGGISVFDASGAFLERIRIPIMPTNCAFGGADGSILYVTARKKVFRIKTRYYGQGEY
;
A
#
# COMPACT_ATOMS: atom_id res chain seq x y z
N MET A 1 -14.61 -2.49 19.77
CA MET A 1 -13.44 -2.13 18.94
C MET A 1 -12.21 -2.53 19.73
N THR A 2 -11.29 -3.30 19.12
CA THR A 2 -10.07 -3.81 19.77
C THR A 2 -8.87 -3.23 19.06
N VAL A 3 -7.91 -2.68 19.81
CA VAL A 3 -6.64 -2.19 19.26
C VAL A 3 -5.67 -3.36 19.15
N LEU A 4 -5.16 -3.64 17.95
CA LEU A 4 -4.17 -4.71 17.73
C LEU A 4 -2.77 -4.24 18.12
N VAL A 5 -2.38 -3.06 17.65
CA VAL A 5 -1.07 -2.43 17.87
C VAL A 5 -1.22 -0.91 17.92
N SER A 6 -0.46 -0.24 18.78
CA SER A 6 -0.47 1.23 18.92
C SER A 6 0.91 1.84 19.15
N GLU A 7 1.92 1.02 19.42
CA GLU A 7 3.26 1.45 19.83
C GLU A 7 4.34 0.58 19.19
N TYR A 8 5.48 1.20 18.92
CA TYR A 8 6.74 0.58 18.50
C TYR A 8 7.84 1.07 19.45
N GLU A 9 8.59 0.14 20.07
CA GLU A 9 9.67 0.45 21.02
C GLU A 9 9.26 1.44 22.14
N GLY A 10 8.04 1.31 22.66
CA GLY A 10 7.51 2.16 23.74
C GLY A 10 7.09 3.57 23.30
N LYS A 11 7.12 3.87 21.99
CA LYS A 11 6.62 5.11 21.41
C LYS A 11 5.36 4.82 20.60
N ARG A 12 4.41 5.74 20.61
CA ARG A 12 3.21 5.61 19.77
C ARG A 12 3.60 5.58 18.30
N LEU A 13 2.86 4.79 17.51
CA LEU A 13 2.88 4.94 16.05
C LEU A 13 2.40 6.36 15.68
N ASN A 14 2.86 6.86 14.54
CA ASN A 14 2.59 8.21 14.06
C ASN A 14 1.14 8.39 13.59
N SER A 15 0.89 8.01 12.33
CA SER A 15 -0.38 8.19 11.63
C SER A 15 -0.55 7.05 10.62
N THR A 16 -0.85 5.86 11.14
CA THR A 16 -1.12 4.64 10.35
C THR A 16 -2.02 4.96 9.17
N ASN A 17 -1.63 4.56 7.97
CA ASN A 17 -2.24 5.04 6.73
C ASN A 17 -2.95 3.93 5.95
N ASP A 18 -2.20 2.96 5.42
CA ASP A 18 -2.77 1.85 4.66
C ASP A 18 -2.32 0.48 5.20
N VAL A 19 -3.06 -0.57 4.85
CA VAL A 19 -2.86 -1.94 5.36
C VAL A 19 -3.17 -2.99 4.30
N THR A 20 -2.39 -4.07 4.29
CA THR A 20 -2.69 -5.32 3.58
C THR A 20 -2.49 -6.50 4.53
N VAL A 21 -3.13 -7.62 4.23
CA VAL A 21 -3.05 -8.84 5.05
C VAL A 21 -2.64 -9.99 4.14
N ARG A 22 -1.57 -10.69 4.54
CA ARG A 22 -1.12 -11.92 3.87
C ARG A 22 -2.08 -13.06 4.19
N SER A 23 -2.16 -14.07 3.33
CA SER A 23 -3.08 -15.20 3.46
C SER A 23 -2.97 -15.98 4.77
N ASP A 24 -1.79 -15.95 5.42
CA ASP A 24 -1.55 -16.56 6.73
C ASP A 24 -1.93 -15.68 7.93
N GLY A 25 -2.45 -14.46 7.69
CA GLY A 25 -2.90 -13.53 8.72
C GLY A 25 -1.85 -12.48 9.13
N LEU A 26 -0.64 -12.50 8.56
CA LEU A 26 0.35 -11.45 8.79
C LEU A 26 -0.19 -10.10 8.31
N ILE A 27 -0.25 -9.12 9.22
CA ILE A 27 -0.74 -7.77 8.91
C ILE A 27 0.44 -6.89 8.54
N LEU A 28 0.43 -6.31 7.35
CA LEU A 28 1.44 -5.34 6.90
C LEU A 28 0.82 -3.97 6.76
N PHE A 29 1.45 -2.93 7.29
CA PHE A 29 0.88 -1.58 7.27
C PHE A 29 1.94 -0.49 7.19
N THR A 30 1.51 0.70 6.78
CA THR A 30 2.33 1.90 6.72
C THR A 30 1.98 2.88 7.82
N ASP A 31 3.01 3.57 8.34
CA ASP A 31 2.89 4.58 9.38
C ASP A 31 3.74 5.81 9.00
N PRO A 32 3.28 6.64 8.04
CA PRO A 32 3.98 7.85 7.67
C PRO A 32 3.97 8.86 8.82
N LYS A 33 4.92 9.80 8.77
CA LYS A 33 4.85 11.03 9.56
C LYS A 33 3.64 11.86 9.09
N PRO A 34 2.86 12.48 9.99
CA PRO A 34 1.73 13.32 9.60
C PRO A 34 2.18 14.49 8.73
N LEU A 35 1.42 14.79 7.65
CA LEU A 35 1.71 15.91 6.75
C LEU A 35 1.58 17.29 7.41
N ARG A 36 0.81 17.40 8.50
CA ARG A 36 0.52 18.65 9.20
C ARG A 36 0.30 18.41 10.69
N GLY A 37 0.67 19.40 11.51
CA GLY A 37 0.10 19.56 12.85
C GLY A 37 0.69 18.73 13.98
N ALA A 38 1.88 18.13 13.81
CA ALA A 38 2.60 17.54 14.93
C ALA A 38 3.68 18.53 15.41
N GLU A 39 3.51 19.11 16.60
CA GLU A 39 4.56 19.88 17.27
C GLU A 39 5.72 18.95 17.71
N GLU A 40 5.38 17.72 18.10
CA GLU A 40 6.32 16.63 18.36
C GLU A 40 5.85 15.35 17.68
N LEU A 41 6.77 14.65 17.02
CA LEU A 41 6.52 13.36 16.38
C LEU A 41 6.85 12.23 17.36
N PRO A 42 5.93 11.28 17.62
CA PRO A 42 6.23 10.10 18.42
C PRO A 42 7.43 9.31 17.87
N LEU A 43 7.46 9.08 16.56
CA LEU A 43 8.58 8.48 15.82
C LEU A 43 9.11 9.49 14.80
N ASP A 44 10.43 9.66 14.75
CA ASP A 44 11.11 10.63 13.87
C ASP A 44 11.24 10.17 12.41
N PHE A 45 10.80 8.94 12.11
CA PHE A 45 10.72 8.35 10.78
C PHE A 45 9.28 7.95 10.42
N GLY A 46 9.02 7.69 9.14
CA GLY A 46 7.81 6.98 8.71
C GLY A 46 8.15 5.53 8.46
N GLY A 47 7.32 4.60 8.94
CA GLY A 47 7.65 3.18 8.94
C GLY A 47 6.75 2.34 8.03
N VAL A 48 7.29 1.20 7.61
CA VAL A 48 6.55 0.04 7.09
C VAL A 48 6.72 -1.08 8.09
N TYR A 49 5.64 -1.75 8.48
CA TYR A 49 5.64 -2.72 9.56
C TYR A 49 4.98 -4.02 9.15
N SER A 50 5.41 -5.13 9.77
CA SER A 50 4.62 -6.36 9.86
C SER A 50 4.21 -6.61 11.32
N PHE A 51 3.02 -7.15 11.49
CA PHE A 51 2.45 -7.50 12.79
C PHE A 51 1.85 -8.90 12.73
N GLU A 52 2.37 -9.79 13.56
CA GLU A 52 1.87 -11.15 13.76
C GLU A 52 0.87 -11.17 14.93
N PRO A 53 -0.45 -11.33 14.69
CA PRO A 53 -1.46 -11.22 15.74
C PRO A 53 -1.34 -12.25 16.85
N GLU A 54 -0.93 -13.49 16.55
CA GLU A 54 -0.89 -14.57 17.54
C GLU A 54 0.21 -14.34 18.58
N THR A 55 1.41 -13.99 18.12
CA THR A 55 2.57 -13.72 18.98
C THR A 55 2.61 -12.26 19.46
N ARG A 56 1.78 -11.39 18.88
CA ARG A 56 1.81 -9.93 19.04
C ARG A 56 3.16 -9.32 18.68
N THR A 57 3.89 -9.95 17.76
CA THR A 57 5.21 -9.49 17.32
C THR A 57 5.04 -8.40 16.27
N LEU A 58 5.54 -7.20 16.58
CA LEU A 58 5.64 -6.09 15.64
C LEU A 58 7.09 -5.96 15.16
N LYS A 59 7.31 -5.93 13.84
CA LYS A 59 8.63 -5.72 13.23
C LYS A 59 8.62 -4.48 12.35
N LEU A 60 9.63 -3.63 12.48
CA LEU A 60 9.90 -2.57 11.51
C LEU A 60 10.57 -3.21 10.28
N LEU A 61 9.96 -3.03 9.12
CA LEU A 61 10.44 -3.56 7.84
C LEU A 61 11.33 -2.56 7.11
N SER A 62 10.91 -1.30 7.08
CA SER A 62 11.71 -0.22 6.50
C SER A 62 11.30 1.13 7.09
N SER A 63 12.28 2.02 7.22
CA SER A 63 12.12 3.43 7.60
C SER A 63 12.75 4.40 6.57
N SER A 64 13.19 3.88 5.42
CA SER A 64 13.87 4.64 4.36
C SER A 64 12.91 5.41 3.45
N LEU A 65 11.63 5.01 3.42
CA LEU A 65 10.64 5.54 2.48
C LEU A 65 10.23 6.98 2.79
N LYS A 66 10.03 7.75 1.73
CA LYS A 66 9.62 9.15 1.80
C LYS A 66 8.10 9.25 1.79
N PHE A 67 7.52 9.17 2.99
CA PHE A 67 6.06 9.12 3.22
C PHE A 67 5.48 7.80 2.70
N PRO A 68 5.66 6.68 3.43
CA PRO A 68 5.07 5.38 3.07
C PRO A 68 3.55 5.48 3.13
N ASN A 69 2.87 4.94 2.13
CA ASN A 69 1.43 5.15 1.96
C ASN A 69 0.71 3.86 1.54
N GLY A 70 0.19 3.74 0.32
CA GLY A 70 -0.41 2.50 -0.17
C GLY A 70 0.52 1.32 -0.07
N ILE A 71 -0.05 0.14 0.20
CA ILE A 71 0.66 -1.11 0.43
C ILE A 71 -0.09 -2.26 -0.23
N GLY A 72 0.62 -3.21 -0.82
CA GLY A 72 0.00 -4.35 -1.52
C GLY A 72 0.95 -5.52 -1.71
N LEU A 73 0.41 -6.71 -1.96
CA LEU A 73 1.18 -7.94 -2.16
C LEU A 73 1.08 -8.40 -3.62
N SER A 74 2.16 -9.01 -4.11
CA SER A 74 2.10 -9.82 -5.33
C SER A 74 1.13 -10.99 -5.15
N PRO A 75 0.58 -11.57 -6.24
CA PRO A 75 -0.36 -12.69 -6.15
C PRO A 75 0.18 -13.94 -5.43
N ASP A 76 1.51 -14.13 -5.43
CA ASP A 76 2.19 -15.21 -4.73
C ASP A 76 2.66 -14.81 -3.31
N GLU A 77 2.35 -13.59 -2.88
CA GLU A 77 2.68 -12.99 -1.59
C GLU A 77 4.18 -12.97 -1.24
N ARG A 78 5.04 -13.08 -2.25
CA ARG A 78 6.51 -13.03 -2.10
C ARG A 78 7.10 -11.65 -2.31
N THR A 79 6.32 -10.71 -2.84
CA THR A 79 6.75 -9.31 -3.02
C THR A 79 5.79 -8.37 -2.30
N LEU A 80 6.37 -7.50 -1.48
CA LEU A 80 5.66 -6.37 -0.86
C LEU A 80 5.89 -5.10 -1.67
N TYR A 81 4.82 -4.43 -2.07
CA TYR A 81 4.86 -3.13 -2.74
C TYR A 81 4.43 -2.03 -1.78
N VAL A 82 5.15 -0.90 -1.77
CA VAL A 82 4.81 0.25 -0.92
C VAL A 82 4.99 1.55 -1.71
N SER A 83 3.96 2.38 -1.72
CA SER A 83 4.02 3.74 -2.28
C SER A 83 4.91 4.63 -1.42
N SER A 84 5.90 5.29 -2.03
CA SER A 84 6.70 6.35 -1.43
C SER A 84 6.21 7.69 -1.99
N THR A 85 5.19 8.27 -1.36
CA THR A 85 4.41 9.38 -1.94
C THR A 85 5.26 10.57 -2.34
N THR A 86 6.18 11.00 -1.47
CA THR A 86 7.06 12.15 -1.74
C THR A 86 8.38 11.73 -2.37
N GLY A 87 8.68 10.43 -2.39
CA GLY A 87 9.76 9.85 -3.20
C GLY A 87 9.44 9.79 -4.68
N GLY A 88 8.15 9.70 -5.03
CA GLY A 88 7.71 9.65 -6.43
C GLY A 88 7.93 8.28 -7.07
N ASN A 89 7.83 7.21 -6.28
CA ASN A 89 7.99 5.84 -6.73
C ASN A 89 7.18 4.86 -5.89
N ILE A 90 7.00 3.66 -6.44
CA ILE A 90 6.61 2.46 -5.69
C ILE A 90 7.87 1.67 -5.44
N MET A 91 8.07 1.30 -4.18
CA MET A 91 9.16 0.43 -3.74
C MET A 91 8.67 -1.02 -3.74
N ALA A 92 9.56 -1.96 -4.04
CA ALA A 92 9.33 -3.39 -3.86
C ALA A 92 10.35 -3.96 -2.87
N PHE A 93 9.91 -4.99 -2.15
CA PHE A 93 10.71 -5.78 -1.23
C PHE A 93 10.39 -7.25 -1.43
N ASP A 94 11.39 -8.11 -1.24
CA ASP A 94 11.13 -9.54 -1.12
C ASP A 94 10.58 -9.80 0.28
N LEU A 95 9.37 -10.35 0.37
CA LEU A 95 8.69 -10.67 1.63
C LEU A 95 9.01 -12.11 2.02
N LEU A 96 9.64 -12.28 3.18
CA LEU A 96 10.04 -13.59 3.70
C LEU A 96 8.91 -14.25 4.50
N GLU A 97 9.00 -15.57 4.65
CA GLU A 97 8.00 -16.37 5.38
C GLU A 97 7.83 -15.90 6.83
N ASP A 98 8.92 -15.47 7.48
CA ASP A 98 8.89 -14.98 8.87
C ASP A 98 8.32 -13.55 9.01
N GLY A 99 7.89 -12.94 7.91
CA GLY A 99 7.33 -11.60 7.88
C GLY A 99 8.35 -10.47 7.91
N THR A 100 9.64 -10.75 7.69
CA THR A 100 10.67 -9.73 7.41
C THR A 100 10.80 -9.47 5.90
N VAL A 101 11.61 -8.48 5.53
CA VAL A 101 11.82 -8.10 4.13
C VAL A 101 13.30 -7.98 3.77
N GLU A 102 13.62 -8.25 2.50
CA GLU A 102 14.95 -8.06 1.91
C GLU A 102 14.86 -7.38 0.54
N ASN A 103 16.02 -7.06 -0.06
CA ASN A 103 16.14 -6.56 -1.44
C ASN A 103 15.26 -5.35 -1.77
N GLU A 104 15.23 -4.35 -0.87
CA GLU A 104 14.57 -3.06 -1.10
C GLU A 104 15.04 -2.44 -2.43
N ARG A 105 14.08 -2.16 -3.32
CA ARG A 105 14.35 -1.62 -4.65
C ARG A 105 13.23 -0.73 -5.15
N VAL A 106 13.56 0.21 -6.03
CA VAL A 106 12.54 0.94 -6.79
C VAL A 106 11.91 -0.05 -7.77
N PHE A 107 10.59 -0.20 -7.71
CA PHE A 107 9.82 -0.99 -8.66
C PHE A 107 9.48 -0.17 -9.91
N CYS A 108 8.87 1.00 -9.71
CA CYS A 108 8.58 1.95 -10.78
C CYS A 108 8.52 3.39 -10.27
N ASP A 109 8.80 4.35 -11.16
CA ASP A 109 8.56 5.77 -10.90
C ASP A 109 7.10 6.14 -11.17
N VAL A 110 6.51 6.89 -10.25
CA VAL A 110 5.12 7.34 -10.35
C VAL A 110 4.92 8.65 -9.58
N ARG A 111 4.17 9.58 -10.16
CA ARG A 111 4.03 10.91 -9.57
C ARG A 111 3.01 10.92 -8.44
N ILE A 112 3.47 11.15 -7.20
CA ILE A 112 2.63 11.27 -5.99
C ILE A 112 1.73 10.02 -5.83
N PRO A 113 2.29 8.82 -5.67
CA PRO A 113 1.50 7.62 -5.42
C PRO A 113 0.87 7.69 -4.02
N ASP A 114 -0.37 7.23 -3.91
CA ASP A 114 -1.15 7.18 -2.67
C ASP A 114 -1.50 5.70 -2.41
N GLY A 115 -2.78 5.34 -2.31
CA GLY A 115 -3.22 3.94 -2.25
C GLY A 115 -3.02 3.14 -3.54
N MET A 116 -3.02 1.81 -3.44
CA MET A 116 -2.84 0.90 -4.57
C MET A 116 -3.72 -0.36 -4.46
N ALA A 117 -3.90 -1.05 -5.59
CA ALA A 117 -4.38 -2.42 -5.63
C ALA A 117 -3.49 -3.25 -6.55
N VAL A 118 -3.44 -4.56 -6.32
CA VAL A 118 -2.74 -5.51 -7.19
C VAL A 118 -3.77 -6.50 -7.74
N ASP A 119 -3.75 -6.75 -9.04
CA ASP A 119 -4.66 -7.70 -9.69
C ASP A 119 -4.07 -9.12 -9.73
N THR A 120 -4.86 -10.09 -10.21
CA THR A 120 -4.46 -11.50 -10.30
C THR A 120 -3.34 -11.79 -11.30
N GLU A 121 -3.07 -10.87 -12.23
CA GLU A 121 -1.95 -10.98 -13.17
C GLU A 121 -0.67 -10.32 -12.63
N GLY A 122 -0.74 -9.71 -11.44
CA GLY A 122 0.37 -9.01 -10.80
C GLY A 122 0.54 -7.57 -11.26
N ASN A 123 -0.43 -6.99 -11.99
CA ASN A 123 -0.36 -5.58 -12.32
C ASN A 123 -0.69 -4.73 -11.09
N ILE A 124 0.01 -3.60 -10.96
CA ILE A 124 -0.20 -2.63 -9.88
C ILE A 124 -0.99 -1.45 -10.38
N TRP A 125 -2.10 -1.19 -9.70
CA TRP A 125 -3.02 -0.10 -9.94
C TRP A 125 -2.81 0.94 -8.84
N SER A 126 -2.10 2.02 -9.15
CA SER A 126 -1.74 3.04 -8.16
C SER A 126 -2.54 4.32 -8.37
N SER A 127 -3.28 4.72 -7.33
CA SER A 127 -3.82 6.07 -7.28
C SER A 127 -2.67 7.07 -7.21
N SER A 128 -2.67 8.01 -8.16
CA SER A 128 -1.53 8.89 -8.39
C SER A 128 -1.95 10.19 -9.04
N SER A 129 -1.00 11.11 -9.19
CA SER A 129 -1.27 12.38 -9.85
C SER A 129 -1.78 12.19 -11.28
N GLY A 130 -3.05 12.55 -11.48
CA GLY A 130 -3.71 12.52 -12.80
C GLY A 130 -4.60 11.29 -13.04
N GLY A 131 -4.71 10.37 -12.08
CA GLY A 131 -5.61 9.22 -12.19
C GLY A 131 -5.07 7.95 -11.54
N ILE A 132 -5.51 6.80 -12.04
CA ILE A 132 -4.93 5.51 -11.68
C ILE A 132 -3.84 5.18 -12.71
N SER A 133 -2.59 5.10 -12.29
CA SER A 133 -1.49 4.62 -13.14
C SER A 133 -1.38 3.11 -12.98
N VAL A 134 -1.29 2.38 -14.08
CA VAL A 134 -1.24 0.91 -14.10
C VAL A 134 0.13 0.48 -14.61
N PHE A 135 0.75 -0.45 -13.89
CA PHE A 135 2.06 -1.03 -14.22
C PHE A 135 1.94 -2.55 -14.26
N ASP A 136 2.62 -3.20 -15.19
CA ASP A 136 2.70 -4.66 -15.18
C ASP A 136 3.60 -5.18 -14.05
N ALA A 137 3.65 -6.50 -13.88
CA ALA A 137 4.46 -7.17 -12.85
C ALA A 137 5.97 -6.91 -12.97
N SER A 138 6.45 -6.40 -14.11
CA SER A 138 7.86 -6.01 -14.31
C SER A 138 8.14 -4.54 -13.93
N GLY A 139 7.08 -3.77 -13.65
CA GLY A 139 7.16 -2.33 -13.37
C GLY A 139 7.01 -1.47 -14.62
N ALA A 140 6.71 -2.05 -15.78
CA ALA A 140 6.50 -1.28 -17.00
C ALA A 140 5.15 -0.58 -16.96
N PHE A 141 5.14 0.71 -17.28
CA PHE A 141 3.90 1.48 -17.36
C PHE A 141 3.02 0.98 -18.51
N LEU A 142 1.79 0.61 -18.19
CA LEU A 142 0.79 0.17 -19.17
C LEU A 142 -0.08 1.34 -19.61
N GLU A 143 -0.77 1.96 -18.66
CA GLU A 143 -1.71 3.03 -18.94
C GLU A 143 -1.99 3.93 -17.73
N ARG A 144 -2.73 5.02 -18.00
CA ARG A 144 -3.31 5.85 -16.95
C ARG A 144 -4.79 6.07 -17.21
N ILE A 145 -5.62 5.61 -16.29
CA ILE A 145 -7.04 5.89 -16.30
C ILE A 145 -7.28 7.25 -15.65
N ARG A 146 -7.74 8.22 -16.44
CA ARG A 146 -8.01 9.57 -15.95
C ARG A 146 -9.20 9.56 -14.99
N ILE A 147 -8.97 10.08 -13.79
CA ILE A 147 -10.02 10.38 -12.81
C ILE A 147 -10.16 11.90 -12.74
N PRO A 148 -11.38 12.48 -12.86
CA PRO A 148 -11.57 13.94 -12.88
C PRO A 148 -11.13 14.67 -11.60
N ILE A 149 -10.97 13.93 -10.51
CA ILE A 149 -10.56 14.41 -9.19
C ILE A 149 -9.37 13.55 -8.77
N MET A 150 -8.37 14.15 -8.10
CA MET A 150 -7.23 13.41 -7.59
C MET A 150 -7.69 12.19 -6.77
N PRO A 151 -7.39 10.96 -7.22
CA PRO A 151 -7.73 9.76 -6.47
C PRO A 151 -6.80 9.60 -5.27
N THR A 152 -7.29 8.92 -4.24
CA THR A 152 -6.57 8.67 -2.98
C THR A 152 -6.35 7.19 -2.72
N ASN A 153 -7.24 6.31 -3.18
CA ASN A 153 -7.07 4.87 -3.08
C ASN A 153 -7.92 4.15 -4.15
N CYS A 154 -7.64 2.88 -4.39
CA CYS A 154 -8.45 2.01 -5.24
C CYS A 154 -8.43 0.57 -4.74
N ALA A 155 -9.51 -0.18 -4.99
CA ALA A 155 -9.62 -1.59 -4.67
C ALA A 155 -10.50 -2.31 -5.68
N PHE A 156 -10.17 -3.57 -5.97
CA PHE A 156 -11.03 -4.44 -6.78
C PHE A 156 -12.19 -4.99 -5.94
N GLY A 157 -13.33 -5.20 -6.59
CA GLY A 157 -14.55 -5.73 -6.00
C GLY A 157 -15.63 -5.99 -7.05
N GLY A 158 -16.89 -5.97 -6.62
CA GLY A 158 -18.02 -6.43 -7.43
C GLY A 158 -18.17 -7.95 -7.36
N ALA A 159 -19.28 -8.49 -7.87
CA ALA A 159 -19.66 -9.91 -7.68
C ALA A 159 -18.67 -10.93 -8.29
N ASP A 160 -17.75 -10.48 -9.12
CA ASP A 160 -16.73 -11.30 -9.79
C ASP A 160 -15.33 -10.69 -9.64
N GLY A 161 -15.13 -9.66 -8.80
CA GLY A 161 -13.83 -9.00 -8.64
C GLY A 161 -13.37 -8.11 -9.80
N SER A 162 -14.21 -7.89 -10.81
CA SER A 162 -13.85 -7.16 -12.04
C SER A 162 -14.16 -5.66 -12.03
N ILE A 163 -14.53 -5.11 -10.87
CA ILE A 163 -14.82 -3.68 -10.71
C ILE A 163 -13.73 -3.05 -9.87
N LEU A 164 -13.00 -2.11 -10.46
CA LEU A 164 -12.12 -1.23 -9.70
C LEU A 164 -12.94 -0.08 -9.11
N TYR A 165 -13.03 -0.02 -7.78
CA TYR A 165 -13.53 1.11 -7.04
C TYR A 165 -12.40 2.10 -6.78
N VAL A 166 -12.66 3.39 -6.94
CA VAL A 166 -11.65 4.45 -6.75
C VAL A 166 -12.22 5.52 -5.84
N THR A 167 -11.56 5.77 -4.72
CA THR A 167 -11.86 6.92 -3.87
C THR A 167 -11.14 8.16 -4.39
N ALA A 168 -11.85 9.29 -4.47
CA ALA A 168 -11.31 10.53 -4.98
C ALA A 168 -11.97 11.73 -4.26
N ARG A 169 -11.38 12.13 -3.14
CA ARG A 169 -11.90 13.19 -2.25
C ARG A 169 -13.37 12.95 -1.87
N LYS A 170 -14.30 13.71 -2.46
CA LYS A 170 -15.74 13.68 -2.16
C LYS A 170 -16.52 12.70 -3.04
N LYS A 171 -15.86 11.87 -3.84
CA LYS A 171 -16.49 10.96 -4.80
C LYS A 171 -15.87 9.56 -4.72
N VAL A 172 -16.68 8.58 -5.11
CA VAL A 172 -16.25 7.23 -5.43
C VAL A 172 -16.61 6.96 -6.89
N PHE A 173 -15.66 6.43 -7.65
CA PHE A 173 -15.87 5.98 -9.02
C PHE A 173 -15.83 4.45 -9.05
N ARG A 174 -16.49 3.86 -10.04
CA ARG A 174 -16.38 2.43 -10.36
C ARG A 174 -16.05 2.26 -11.83
N ILE A 175 -15.13 1.36 -12.14
CA ILE A 175 -14.63 1.09 -13.48
C ILE A 175 -14.69 -0.42 -13.70
N LYS A 176 -15.39 -0.87 -14.75
CA LYS A 176 -15.32 -2.28 -15.16
C LYS A 176 -13.97 -2.50 -15.85
N THR A 177 -13.22 -3.47 -15.34
CA THR A 177 -11.92 -3.87 -15.87
C THR A 177 -12.03 -5.20 -16.61
N ARG A 178 -10.97 -5.55 -17.35
CA ARG A 178 -10.76 -6.91 -17.87
C ARG A 178 -9.92 -7.78 -16.92
N TYR A 179 -9.35 -7.14 -15.90
CA TYR A 179 -8.55 -7.74 -14.83
C TYR A 179 -9.40 -7.95 -13.58
N TYR A 180 -8.95 -8.82 -12.68
CA TYR A 180 -9.67 -9.24 -11.49
C TYR A 180 -8.81 -9.02 -10.24
N GLY A 181 -9.45 -8.69 -9.12
CA GLY A 181 -8.75 -8.58 -7.84
C GLY A 181 -8.34 -9.94 -7.26
N GLN A 182 -7.43 -9.91 -6.30
CA GLN A 182 -6.93 -11.12 -5.61
C GLN A 182 -7.88 -11.63 -4.50
N GLY A 183 -8.95 -10.90 -4.16
CA GLY A 183 -9.87 -11.28 -3.09
C GLY A 183 -10.90 -12.34 -3.48
N GLU A 184 -11.53 -12.94 -2.47
CA GLU A 184 -12.77 -13.71 -2.65
C GLU A 184 -13.94 -12.71 -2.77
N TYR A 185 -14.72 -12.78 -3.86
CA TYR A 185 -15.76 -11.82 -4.21
C TYR A 185 -17.12 -12.47 -4.47
#